data_AF-A0A4Y2GV04-F1
#
_entry.id   AF-A0A4Y2GV04-F1
#
_cell.length_a   1.000
_cell.length_b   1.000
_cell.length_c   1.000
_cell.angle_alpha   90.00
_cell.angle_beta   90.00
_cell.angle_gamma   90.00
#
_symmetry.space_group_name_H-M   'P 1'
#
loop_
_entity.id
_entity.type
_entity.pdbx_description
1 polymer ?
#
loop_
_entity_poly.entity_id
_entity_poly.type
_entity_poly.pdbx_seq_one_letter_code
_entity_poly.pdbx_strand_id
1 'polypeptide(L)'
;MEKRIELEKRGRNPSEIKDLVLDNCRSTQIVGLSDEFCNLESLSLINVGLTSLKGFPKLPNLRKLELSDNRISGGLNLLSGSPKLSTLNLSGNKIANLDALEPL
;
A
#
# COMPACT_ATOMS: atom_id res chain seq x y z
N MET A 1 -6.50 -2.65 10.22
CA MET A 1 -5.43 -3.20 9.37
C MET A 1 -4.39 -3.97 10.18
N GLU A 2 -3.87 -3.42 11.29
CA GLU A 2 -2.87 -4.05 12.19
C GLU A 2 -3.09 -5.54 12.48
N LYS A 3 -4.30 -5.93 12.90
CA LYS A 3 -4.62 -7.34 13.17
C LYS A 3 -4.36 -8.24 11.96
N ARG A 4 -4.63 -7.77 10.74
CA ARG A 4 -4.37 -8.54 9.52
C ARG A 4 -2.87 -8.64 9.27
N ILE A 5 -2.13 -7.54 9.45
CA ILE A 5 -0.67 -7.54 9.29
C ILE A 5 -0.03 -8.58 10.21
N GLU A 6 -0.43 -8.64 11.48
CA GLU A 6 0.08 -9.66 12.41
C GLU A 6 -0.25 -11.09 11.95
N LEU A 7 -1.44 -11.33 11.40
CA LEU A 7 -1.82 -12.62 10.85
C LEU A 7 -0.97 -13.00 9.62
N GLU A 8 -0.72 -12.07 8.71
CA GLU A 8 0.09 -12.32 7.50
C GLU A 8 1.59 -12.45 7.80
N LYS A 9 2.08 -11.75 8.83
CA LYS A 9 3.45 -11.91 9.34
C LYS A 9 3.72 -13.35 9.75
N ARG A 10 2.73 -14.04 10.32
CA ARG A 10 2.86 -15.42 10.84
C ARG A 10 4.04 -15.59 11.81
N GLY A 11 4.29 -14.55 12.62
CA GLY A 11 5.43 -14.51 13.56
C GLY A 11 6.80 -14.24 12.94
N ARG A 12 6.89 -13.99 11.62
CA ARG A 12 8.14 -13.55 10.97
C ARG A 12 8.44 -12.09 11.24
N ASN A 13 9.72 -11.74 11.13
CA ASN A 13 10.14 -10.34 11.20
C ASN A 13 9.64 -9.58 9.97
N PRO A 14 9.18 -8.32 10.10
CA PRO A 14 8.75 -7.50 8.97
C PRO A 14 9.78 -7.40 7.85
N SER A 15 11.07 -7.38 8.19
CA SER A 15 12.18 -7.30 7.24
C SER A 15 12.37 -8.58 6.42
N GLU A 16 11.76 -9.70 6.78
CA GLU A 16 11.84 -10.96 6.03
C GLU A 16 10.68 -11.13 5.04
N ILE A 17 9.69 -10.23 5.10
CA ILE A 17 8.46 -10.34 4.31
C ILE A 17 8.64 -9.65 2.98
N LYS A 18 8.43 -10.42 1.90
CA LYS A 18 8.48 -9.94 0.51
C LYS A 18 7.11 -9.69 -0.09
N ASP A 19 6.11 -10.44 0.33
CA ASP A 19 4.75 -10.37 -0.19
C ASP A 19 3.78 -10.22 0.98
N LEU A 20 2.91 -9.22 0.89
CA LEU A 20 1.92 -8.94 1.94
C LEU A 20 0.55 -8.70 1.30
N VAL A 21 -0.44 -9.51 1.71
CA VAL A 21 -1.81 -9.44 1.20
C VAL A 21 -2.76 -9.01 2.31
N LEU A 22 -3.26 -7.79 2.23
CA LEU A 22 -4.11 -7.15 3.23
C LEU A 22 -5.53 -6.92 2.72
N ASP A 23 -5.94 -7.66 1.70
CA ASP A 23 -7.22 -7.51 1.03
C ASP A 23 -8.41 -7.70 1.97
N ASN A 24 -9.53 -7.07 1.62
CA ASN A 24 -10.83 -7.17 2.32
C ASN A 24 -10.77 -6.78 3.81
N CYS A 25 -9.73 -6.05 4.22
CA CYS A 25 -9.61 -5.53 5.57
C CYS A 25 -10.24 -4.14 5.63
N ARG A 26 -11.31 -3.94 6.40
CA ARG A 26 -11.93 -2.62 6.54
C ARG A 26 -10.99 -1.64 7.24
N SER A 27 -10.44 -0.68 6.49
CA SER A 27 -9.58 0.39 6.98
C SER A 27 -9.69 1.61 6.07
N THR A 28 -9.92 2.79 6.63
CA THR A 28 -9.96 4.04 5.85
C THR A 28 -8.57 4.63 5.60
N GLN A 29 -7.58 4.19 6.38
CA GLN A 29 -6.18 4.62 6.34
C GLN A 29 -5.24 3.42 6.52
N ILE A 30 -3.98 3.61 6.14
CA ILE A 30 -2.92 2.62 6.34
C ILE A 30 -2.41 2.75 7.77
N VAL A 31 -2.55 1.69 8.56
CA VAL A 31 -2.11 1.62 9.96
C VAL A 31 -1.45 0.28 10.23
N GLY A 32 -0.33 0.28 10.95
CA GLY A 32 0.47 -0.90 11.25
C GLY A 32 1.47 -1.32 10.17
N LEU A 33 1.46 -0.67 9.00
CA LEU A 33 2.52 -0.84 8.00
C LEU A 33 3.60 0.21 8.28
N SER A 34 4.84 -0.24 8.46
CA SER A 34 5.99 0.60 8.83
C SER A 34 7.14 0.44 7.82
N ASP A 35 8.18 1.24 7.96
CA ASP A 35 9.40 1.16 7.15
C ASP A 35 10.22 -0.13 7.44
N GLU A 36 9.83 -0.91 8.46
CA GLU A 36 10.47 -2.19 8.81
C GLU A 36 10.22 -3.28 7.75
N PHE A 37 9.20 -3.12 6.92
CA PHE A 37 8.92 -3.95 5.73
C PHE A 37 9.87 -3.60 4.57
N CYS A 38 11.15 -3.39 4.88
CA CYS A 38 12.14 -2.84 3.95
C CYS A 38 12.43 -3.74 2.75
N ASN A 39 12.16 -5.04 2.85
CA ASN A 39 12.32 -6.02 1.77
C ASN A 39 10.99 -6.38 1.06
N LEU A 40 9.90 -5.66 1.35
CA LEU A 40 8.62 -5.91 0.71
C LEU A 40 8.71 -5.57 -0.78
N GLU A 41 8.40 -6.56 -1.63
CA GLU A 41 8.42 -6.48 -3.09
C GLU A 41 7.00 -6.35 -3.66
N SER A 42 5.99 -6.93 -2.99
CA SER A 42 4.59 -6.92 -3.41
C SER A 42 3.64 -6.61 -2.25
N LEU A 43 2.72 -5.67 -2.46
CA LEU A 43 1.70 -5.28 -1.50
C LEU A 43 0.31 -5.26 -2.16
N SER A 44 -0.63 -6.00 -1.57
CA SER A 44 -2.03 -6.00 -1.98
C SER A 44 -2.93 -5.43 -0.91
N LEU A 45 -3.75 -4.45 -1.30
CA LEU A 45 -4.66 -3.68 -0.45
C LEU A 45 -6.03 -3.57 -1.14
N ILE A 46 -6.53 -4.66 -1.73
CA ILE A 46 -7.76 -4.66 -2.52
C ILE A 46 -8.99 -4.58 -1.60
N ASN A 47 -9.96 -3.74 -1.94
CA ASN A 47 -11.25 -3.64 -1.23
C ASN A 47 -11.07 -3.40 0.29
N VAL A 48 -10.14 -2.53 0.66
CA VAL A 48 -9.83 -2.17 2.05
C VAL A 48 -10.69 -0.99 2.52
N GLY A 49 -11.12 -0.13 1.59
CA GLY A 49 -11.89 1.08 1.87
C GLY A 49 -11.02 2.32 2.10
N LEU A 50 -9.78 2.31 1.63
CA LEU A 50 -8.85 3.43 1.74
C LEU A 50 -9.39 4.65 1.02
N THR A 51 -9.36 5.83 1.66
CA THR A 51 -9.72 7.10 1.03
C THR A 51 -8.50 7.92 0.61
N SER A 52 -7.33 7.59 1.16
CA SER A 52 -6.02 8.17 0.83
C SER A 52 -4.91 7.19 1.19
N LEU A 53 -3.70 7.43 0.68
CA LEU A 53 -2.49 6.71 1.09
C LEU A 53 -1.80 7.30 2.32
N LYS A 54 -2.50 8.13 3.12
CA LYS A 54 -1.92 8.68 4.35
C LYS A 54 -1.44 7.54 5.26
N GLY A 55 -0.18 7.63 5.70
CA GLY A 55 0.48 6.61 6.49
C GLY A 55 1.18 5.52 5.66
N PHE A 56 1.25 5.65 4.32
CA PHE A 56 2.05 4.76 3.50
C PHE A 56 3.55 4.94 3.84
N PRO A 57 4.26 3.87 4.25
CA PRO A 57 5.67 3.94 4.63
C PRO A 57 6.60 4.00 3.42
N LYS A 58 7.89 4.24 3.67
CA LYS A 58 8.91 4.16 2.63
C LYS A 58 9.27 2.70 2.40
N LEU A 59 9.00 2.19 1.20
CA LEU A 59 9.23 0.79 0.83
C LEU A 59 10.21 0.73 -0.35
N PRO A 60 11.53 0.77 -0.08
CA PRO A 60 12.56 0.95 -1.11
C PRO A 60 12.65 -0.21 -2.11
N ASN A 61 12.10 -1.37 -1.75
CA ASN A 61 12.11 -2.57 -2.59
C ASN A 61 10.74 -2.91 -3.20
N LEU A 62 9.71 -2.09 -2.98
CA LEU A 62 8.37 -2.38 -3.48
C LEU A 62 8.34 -2.24 -5.00
N ARG A 63 7.87 -3.28 -5.68
CA ARG A 63 7.78 -3.37 -7.14
C ARG A 63 6.34 -3.43 -7.63
N LYS A 64 5.43 -4.02 -6.84
CA LYS A 64 4.03 -4.19 -7.17
C LYS A 64 3.13 -3.67 -6.04
N LEU A 65 2.16 -2.82 -6.39
CA LEU A 65 1.15 -2.29 -5.48
C LEU A 65 -0.25 -2.41 -6.08
N GLU A 66 -1.12 -3.20 -5.45
CA GLU A 66 -2.53 -3.36 -5.81
C GLU A 66 -3.41 -2.56 -4.84
N LEU A 67 -4.10 -1.54 -5.34
CA LEU A 67 -5.00 -0.67 -4.57
C LEU A 67 -6.43 -0.68 -5.14
N SER A 68 -6.78 -1.73 -5.89
CA SER A 68 -8.06 -1.85 -6.56
C SER A 68 -9.25 -1.83 -5.59
N ASP A 69 -10.39 -1.33 -6.06
CA ASP A 69 -11.65 -1.30 -5.32
C ASP A 69 -11.57 -0.56 -3.97
N ASN A 70 -10.80 0.53 -3.93
CA ASN A 70 -10.78 1.46 -2.80
C ASN A 70 -11.56 2.74 -3.13
N ARG A 71 -11.40 3.77 -2.31
CA ARG A 71 -12.04 5.09 -2.47
C ARG A 71 -11.00 6.19 -2.52
N ILE A 72 -9.79 5.87 -2.99
CA ILE A 72 -8.65 6.79 -3.01
C ILE A 72 -8.96 7.93 -3.97
N SER A 73 -8.85 9.16 -3.48
CA SER A 73 -9.04 10.36 -4.29
C SER A 73 -7.80 11.27 -4.34
N GLY A 74 -6.71 10.90 -3.65
CA GLY A 74 -5.45 11.67 -3.63
C GLY A 74 -4.38 11.06 -2.72
N GLY A 75 -3.25 11.77 -2.59
CA GLY A 75 -2.12 11.35 -1.75
C GLY A 75 -1.16 10.35 -2.40
N LEU A 76 -1.17 10.26 -3.75
CA LEU A 76 -0.28 9.35 -4.48
C LEU A 76 1.18 9.79 -4.41
N ASN A 77 1.46 11.07 -4.16
CA ASN A 77 2.80 11.61 -3.92
C ASN A 77 3.59 10.85 -2.83
N LEU A 78 2.92 10.17 -1.90
CA LEU A 78 3.56 9.32 -0.89
C LEU A 78 4.23 8.07 -1.49
N LEU A 79 3.86 7.67 -2.71
CA LEU A 79 4.46 6.55 -3.43
C LEU A 79 5.89 6.85 -3.92
N SER A 80 6.32 8.13 -3.93
CA SER A 80 7.71 8.53 -4.22
C SER A 80 8.74 7.87 -3.29
N GLY A 81 8.31 7.43 -2.09
CA GLY A 81 9.14 6.63 -1.18
C GLY A 81 9.41 5.19 -1.66
N SER A 82 8.85 4.77 -2.79
CA SER A 82 8.98 3.44 -3.39
C SER A 82 9.57 3.52 -4.80
N PRO A 83 10.86 3.89 -4.94
CA PRO A 83 11.49 4.20 -6.23
C PRO A 83 11.58 3.01 -7.21
N LYS A 84 11.36 1.79 -6.74
CA LYS A 84 11.35 0.57 -7.57
C LYS A 84 9.95 0.16 -8.03
N LEU A 85 8.93 0.94 -7.70
CA LEU A 85 7.55 0.61 -8.03
C LEU A 85 7.37 0.62 -9.55
N SER A 86 7.02 -0.53 -10.10
CA SER A 86 6.89 -0.74 -11.55
C SER A 86 5.46 -1.11 -11.97
N THR A 87 4.68 -1.65 -11.04
CA THR A 87 3.28 -2.03 -11.25
C THR A 87 2.43 -1.37 -10.18
N LEU A 88 1.49 -0.53 -10.61
CA LEU A 88 0.53 0.15 -9.75
C LEU A 88 -0.86 -0.02 -10.34
N ASN A 89 -1.77 -0.60 -9.56
CA ASN A 89 -3.17 -0.75 -9.95
C ASN A 89 -4.06 0.09 -9.05
N LEU A 90 -4.78 1.04 -9.66
CA LEU A 90 -5.70 1.96 -9.00
C LEU A 90 -7.14 1.81 -9.51
N SER A 91 -7.46 0.70 -10.17
CA SER A 91 -8.82 0.43 -10.67
C SER A 91 -9.88 0.55 -9.57
N GLY A 92 -11.09 1.01 -9.91
CA GLY A 92 -12.18 1.10 -8.95
C GLY A 92 -12.00 2.15 -7.84
N ASN A 93 -11.06 3.09 -7.98
CA ASN A 93 -10.88 4.24 -7.06
C ASN A 93 -11.63 5.50 -7.51
N LYS A 94 -11.53 6.57 -6.72
CA LYS A 94 -12.16 7.89 -6.97
C LYS A 94 -11.13 8.94 -7.39
N ILE A 95 -10.14 8.55 -8.18
CA ILE A 95 -9.10 9.45 -8.68
C ILE A 95 -9.74 10.28 -9.79
N ALA A 96 -10.26 11.45 -9.43
CA ALA A 96 -10.90 12.37 -10.36
C ALA A 96 -9.86 13.17 -11.17
N ASN A 97 -8.72 13.51 -10.54
CA ASN A 97 -7.67 14.32 -11.16
C ASN A 97 -6.34 13.56 -11.16
N LEU A 98 -5.74 13.46 -12.34
CA LEU A 98 -4.39 12.91 -12.54
C LEU A 98 -3.29 13.85 -12.03
N ASP A 99 -3.62 15.09 -11.64
CA ASP A 99 -2.69 16.00 -10.94
C ASP A 99 -2.13 15.38 -9.65
N ALA A 100 -2.84 14.42 -9.07
CA ALA A 100 -2.33 13.64 -7.94
C ALA A 100 -1.11 12.76 -8.28
N LEU A 101 -0.83 12.52 -9.57
CA LEU A 101 0.31 11.76 -10.11
C LEU A 101 1.46 12.66 -10.55
N GLU A 102 1.59 13.87 -9.98
CA GLU A 102 2.84 14.66 -10.11
C GLU A 102 4.07 13.75 -9.97
N PRO A 103 5.15 14.01 -10.75
CA PRO A 103 6.17 13.03 -11.09
C PRO A 103 6.63 12.24 -9.86
N LEU A 104 6.25 10.96 -9.86
CA LEU A 104 6.56 9.96 -8.84
C LEU A 104 8.03 9.51 -8.91
#